data_AF-A0A067KB68-F1
#
_entry.id   AF-A0A067KB68-F1
#
_cell.length_a   1.000
_cell.length_b   1.000
_cell.length_c   1.000
_cell.angle_alpha   90.00
_cell.angle_beta   90.00
_cell.angle_gamma   90.00
#
_symmetry.space_group_name_H-M   'P 1'
#
loop_
_entity.id
_entity.type
_entity.pdbx_description
1 polymer ?
#
loop_
_entity_poly.entity_id
_entity_poly.type
_entity_poly.pdbx_seq_one_letter_code
_entity_poly.pdbx_strand_id
1 'polypeptide(L)'
;MKKALPANGKIAKDAKETVQECVSEFISFITSEASDKCQREKRKTINGDDLLWAMATLGFEDYIDPLKIYLSRYREGDSKGSAKGGETSVKKDVQPSPNVQVK
;
A
#
# COMPACT_ATOMS: atom_id res chain seq x y z
N MET A 1 10.20 4.91 -0.05
CA MET A 1 11.03 5.80 -0.88
C MET A 1 12.51 5.78 -0.50
N LYS A 2 12.93 6.12 0.73
CA LYS A 2 14.37 6.19 1.08
C LYS A 2 15.16 4.88 0.84
N LYS A 3 14.54 3.73 1.05
CA LYS A 3 15.15 2.40 0.79
C LYS A 3 15.48 2.15 -0.69
N ALA A 4 14.85 2.87 -1.61
CA ALA A 4 15.12 2.77 -3.05
C ALA A 4 16.24 3.71 -3.51
N LEU A 5 16.88 4.45 -2.58
CA LEU A 5 17.96 5.38 -2.87
C LEU A 5 19.29 4.88 -2.28
N PRO A 6 20.43 5.36 -2.80
CA PRO A 6 21.73 5.18 -2.14
C PRO A 6 21.70 5.66 -0.68
N ALA A 7 22.60 5.13 0.15
CA ALA A 7 22.61 5.39 1.60
C ALA A 7 22.64 6.89 1.98
N ASN A 8 23.29 7.72 1.16
CA ASN A 8 23.41 9.17 1.32
C ASN A 8 22.41 9.98 0.48
N GLY A 9 21.47 9.31 -0.21
CA GLY A 9 20.46 9.96 -1.03
C GLY A 9 19.52 10.84 -0.21
N LYS A 10 19.25 12.05 -0.73
CA LYS A 10 18.30 13.00 -0.16
C LYS A 10 17.10 13.14 -1.09
N ILE A 11 15.92 13.35 -0.52
CA ILE A 11 14.68 13.62 -1.26
C ILE A 11 14.20 14.99 -0.80
N ALA A 12 13.96 15.90 -1.75
CA ALA A 12 13.33 17.18 -1.49
C ALA A 12 11.95 16.98 -0.84
N LYS A 13 11.51 17.95 -0.03
CA LYS A 13 10.20 17.88 0.63
C LYS A 13 9.08 17.77 -0.40
N ASP A 14 9.07 18.67 -1.37
CA ASP A 14 8.04 18.74 -2.41
C ASP A 14 7.97 17.45 -3.22
N ALA A 15 9.11 16.84 -3.56
CA ALA A 15 9.15 15.54 -4.24
C ALA A 15 8.52 14.40 -3.42
N LYS A 16 8.61 14.44 -2.07
CA LYS A 16 7.91 13.46 -1.23
C LYS A 16 6.40 13.68 -1.26
N GLU A 17 5.96 14.94 -1.20
CA GLU A 17 4.55 15.31 -1.22
C GLU A 17 3.91 14.92 -2.55
N THR A 18 4.56 15.24 -3.67
CA THR A 18 4.10 14.83 -5.01
C THR A 18 3.97 13.31 -5.11
N VAL A 19 4.95 12.53 -4.62
CA VAL A 19 4.84 11.07 -4.68
C VAL A 19 3.73 10.53 -3.77
N GLN A 20 3.41 11.18 -2.65
CA GLN A 20 2.25 10.80 -1.83
C GLN A 20 0.93 11.01 -2.58
N GLU A 21 0.81 12.13 -3.30
CA GLU A 21 -0.34 12.39 -4.16
C GLU A 21 -0.43 11.35 -5.28
N CYS A 22 0.69 11.06 -5.97
CA CYS A 22 0.75 10.02 -7.00
C CYS A 22 0.38 8.63 -6.47
N VAL A 23 0.76 8.28 -5.24
CA VAL A 23 0.38 6.99 -4.64
C VAL A 23 -1.11 6.91 -4.37
N SER A 24 -1.72 8.03 -3.97
CA SER A 24 -3.17 8.10 -3.76
C SER A 24 -3.91 7.90 -5.09
N GLU A 25 -3.43 8.55 -6.14
CA GLU A 25 -3.98 8.38 -7.49
C GLU A 25 -3.75 6.96 -8.03
N PHE A 26 -2.56 6.38 -7.80
CA PHE A 26 -2.26 5.00 -8.19
C PHE A 26 -3.24 4.00 -7.57
N ILE A 27 -3.57 4.15 -6.28
CA ILE A 27 -4.55 3.28 -5.62
C ILE A 27 -5.92 3.43 -6.29
N SER A 28 -6.37 4.65 -6.54
CA SER A 28 -7.63 4.93 -7.21
C SER A 28 -7.67 4.34 -8.62
N PHE A 29 -6.60 4.51 -9.38
CA PHE A 29 -6.47 4.05 -10.76
C PHE A 29 -6.51 2.52 -10.90
N ILE A 30 -5.73 1.79 -10.08
CA ILE A 30 -5.79 0.33 -10.09
C ILE A 30 -7.16 -0.17 -9.64
N THR A 31 -7.73 0.47 -8.61
CA THR A 31 -9.03 0.05 -8.05
C THR A 31 -10.17 0.31 -9.02
N SER A 32 -10.13 1.39 -9.80
CA SER A 32 -11.15 1.66 -10.83
C SER A 32 -11.13 0.60 -11.92
N GLU A 33 -9.95 0.23 -12.43
CA GLU A 33 -9.84 -0.80 -13.48
C GLU A 33 -10.32 -2.19 -12.98
N ALA A 34 -9.97 -2.53 -11.74
CA ALA A 34 -10.46 -3.76 -11.11
C ALA A 34 -11.98 -3.73 -10.84
N SER A 35 -12.51 -2.58 -10.44
CA SER A 35 -13.95 -2.35 -10.28
C SER A 35 -14.68 -2.57 -11.60
N ASP A 36 -14.18 -2.01 -12.70
CA ASP A 36 -14.79 -2.14 -14.02
C ASP A 36 -14.84 -3.61 -14.46
N LYS A 37 -13.76 -4.36 -14.25
CA LYS A 37 -13.76 -5.82 -14.48
C LYS A 37 -14.79 -6.55 -13.63
N CYS A 38 -14.79 -6.29 -12.32
CA CYS A 38 -15.75 -6.90 -11.38
C CYS A 38 -17.20 -6.64 -11.80
N GLN A 39 -17.51 -5.41 -12.22
CA GLN A 39 -18.84 -5.02 -12.68
C GLN A 39 -19.21 -5.68 -14.01
N ARG A 40 -18.28 -5.78 -14.98
CA ARG A 40 -18.49 -6.52 -16.24
C ARG A 40 -18.83 -7.99 -15.98
N GLU A 41 -18.24 -8.58 -14.94
CA GLU A 41 -18.54 -9.95 -14.49
C GLU A 41 -19.79 -10.05 -13.59
N LYS A 42 -20.59 -8.98 -13.48
CA LYS A 42 -21.83 -8.91 -12.68
C LYS A 42 -21.61 -9.17 -11.18
N ARG A 43 -20.42 -8.91 -10.66
CA ARG A 43 -20.09 -8.99 -9.23
C ARG A 43 -20.12 -7.60 -8.59
N LYS A 44 -20.46 -7.55 -7.30
CA LYS A 44 -20.49 -6.31 -6.50
C LYS A 44 -19.27 -6.14 -5.58
N THR A 45 -18.42 -7.17 -5.51
CA THR A 45 -17.28 -7.23 -4.60
C THR A 45 -16.04 -7.56 -5.40
N ILE A 46 -15.09 -6.63 -5.38
CA ILE A 46 -13.76 -6.78 -5.97
C ILE A 46 -12.99 -7.83 -5.15
N ASN A 47 -12.30 -8.75 -5.83
CA ASN A 47 -11.45 -9.74 -5.18
C ASN A 47 -9.97 -9.57 -5.59
N GLY A 48 -9.08 -10.38 -5.02
CA GLY A 48 -7.65 -10.31 -5.32
C GLY A 48 -7.29 -10.64 -6.78
N ASP A 49 -8.07 -11.49 -7.45
CA ASP A 49 -7.84 -11.87 -8.84
C ASP A 49 -8.23 -10.74 -9.82
N ASP A 50 -9.13 -9.83 -9.40
CA ASP A 50 -9.44 -8.60 -10.12
C ASP A 50 -8.28 -7.61 -10.08
N LEU A 51 -7.65 -7.46 -8.91
CA LEU A 51 -6.47 -6.60 -8.78
C LEU A 51 -5.29 -7.14 -9.60
N LEU A 52 -5.06 -8.46 -9.59
CA LEU A 52 -4.02 -9.07 -10.42
C LEU A 52 -4.27 -8.83 -11.91
N TRP A 53 -5.53 -8.92 -12.36
CA TRP A 53 -5.88 -8.62 -13.74
C TRP A 53 -5.68 -7.14 -14.08
N ALA A 54 -6.09 -6.23 -13.20
CA ALA A 54 -5.90 -4.79 -13.40
C ALA A 54 -4.42 -4.42 -13.51
N MET A 55 -3.57 -4.95 -12.63
CA MET A 55 -2.12 -4.73 -12.68
C MET A 55 -1.54 -5.18 -14.03
N ALA A 56 -1.93 -6.34 -14.55
CA ALA A 56 -1.44 -6.83 -15.84
C ALA A 56 -1.96 -5.97 -17.01
N THR A 57 -3.24 -5.56 -16.96
CA THR A 57 -3.86 -4.76 -18.02
C THR A 57 -3.26 -3.37 -18.13
N LEU A 58 -2.84 -2.80 -17.00
CA LEU A 58 -2.28 -1.45 -16.91
C LEU A 58 -0.75 -1.40 -17.09
N GLY A 59 -0.09 -2.53 -17.37
CA GLY A 59 1.35 -2.58 -17.63
C GLY A 59 2.23 -2.63 -16.37
N PHE A 60 1.71 -3.18 -15.27
CA PHE A 60 2.45 -3.41 -14.01
C PHE A 60 2.79 -4.89 -13.81
N GLU A 61 3.23 -5.58 -14.87
CA GLU A 61 3.47 -7.03 -14.89
C GLU A 61 4.52 -7.48 -13.87
N ASP A 62 5.53 -6.66 -13.61
CA ASP A 62 6.58 -6.93 -12.61
C ASP A 62 6.04 -7.11 -11.18
N TYR A 63 4.80 -6.63 -10.91
CA TYR A 63 4.15 -6.79 -9.62
C TYR A 63 3.35 -8.10 -9.50
N ILE A 64 3.06 -8.79 -10.60
CA ILE A 64 2.12 -9.91 -10.64
C ILE A 64 2.60 -11.10 -9.82
N ASP A 65 3.84 -11.53 -10.03
CA ASP A 65 4.37 -12.70 -9.33
C ASP A 65 4.51 -12.47 -7.82
N PRO A 66 5.07 -11.33 -7.34
CA PRO A 66 5.04 -10.99 -5.92
C PRO A 66 3.63 -10.96 -5.32
N LEU A 67 2.66 -10.38 -6.03
CA LEU A 67 1.28 -10.26 -5.55
C LEU A 67 0.56 -11.62 -5.52
N LYS A 68 0.82 -12.52 -6.47
CA LYS A 68 0.28 -13.91 -6.43
C LYS A 68 0.79 -14.67 -5.22
N ILE A 69 2.09 -14.56 -4.91
CA ILE A 69 2.69 -15.18 -3.72
C ILE A 69 2.02 -14.61 -2.46
N TYR A 70 1.86 -13.30 -2.39
CA TYR A 70 1.17 -12.65 -1.28
C TYR A 70 -0.27 -13.14 -1.12
N LEU A 71 -1.05 -13.19 -2.21
CA LEU A 71 -2.44 -13.63 -2.20
C LEU A 71 -2.59 -15.09 -1.77
N SER A 72 -1.69 -15.99 -2.21
CA SER A 72 -1.68 -17.40 -1.76
C SER A 72 -1.47 -17.48 -0.25
N ARG A 73 -0.43 -16.81 0.26
CA ARG A 73 -0.13 -16.78 1.70
C ARG A 73 -1.24 -16.17 2.53
N TYR A 74 -1.90 -15.12 2.02
CA TYR A 74 -3.04 -14.51 2.68
C TYR A 74 -4.21 -15.50 2.82
N ARG A 75 -4.55 -16.23 1.76
CA ARG A 75 -5.59 -17.28 1.76
C ARG A 75 -5.24 -18.44 2.71
N GLU A 76 -3.99 -18.87 2.73
CA GLU A 76 -3.48 -19.91 3.64
C GLU A 76 -3.51 -19.46 5.11
N GLY A 77 -3.20 -18.18 5.39
CA GLY A 77 -3.20 -17.59 6.73
C GLY A 77 -4.61 -17.39 7.28
N ASP A 78 -5.56 -16.99 6.44
CA ASP A 78 -6.97 -16.84 6.82
C ASP A 78 -7.62 -18.21 7.16
N SER A 79 -7.09 -19.28 6.56
CA SER A 79 -7.47 -20.67 6.88
C SER A 79 -7.07 -21.10 8.30
N LYS A 80 -6.21 -20.35 9.00
CA LYS A 80 -5.69 -20.66 10.35
C LYS A 80 -5.92 -19.57 11.39
N GLY A 81 -6.64 -18.49 11.08
CA GLY A 81 -6.48 -17.24 11.82
C GLY A 81 -7.68 -16.29 11.92
N SER A 82 -8.92 -16.78 12.03
CA SER A 82 -10.07 -15.92 12.41
C SER A 82 -10.11 -15.57 13.92
N ALA A 83 -8.96 -15.57 14.60
CA ALA A 83 -8.84 -15.09 15.97
C ALA A 83 -7.51 -14.34 16.18
N LYS A 84 -7.63 -13.01 16.39
CA LYS A 84 -6.64 -12.03 16.88
C LYS A 84 -5.78 -11.26 15.87
N GLY A 85 -5.91 -9.94 15.97
CA GLY A 85 -4.88 -8.94 15.67
C GLY A 85 -5.47 -7.76 14.92
N GLY A 86 -5.97 -6.69 15.52
CA GLY A 86 -5.44 -5.98 16.70
C GLY A 86 -4.75 -4.71 16.22
N GLU A 87 -5.35 -3.56 16.54
CA GLU A 87 -4.87 -2.20 16.26
C GLU A 87 -3.33 -2.07 16.34
N THR A 88 -2.69 -1.71 15.23
CA THR A 88 -1.37 -1.10 15.28
C THR A 88 -1.54 0.39 15.55
N SER A 89 -1.56 0.70 16.84
CA SER A 89 -1.43 2.05 17.40
C SER A 89 -0.22 2.79 16.80
N VAL A 90 -0.49 3.84 16.05
CA VAL A 90 0.54 4.76 15.54
C VAL A 90 1.08 5.55 16.73
N LYS A 91 2.26 5.16 17.24
CA LYS A 91 3.01 5.98 18.19
C LYS A 91 3.45 7.27 17.49
N LYS A 92 2.80 8.38 17.82
CA LYS A 92 3.23 9.74 17.53
C LYS A 92 4.54 10.00 18.30
N ASP A 93 5.65 10.08 17.60
CA ASP A 93 6.88 10.68 18.14
C ASP A 93 6.64 12.19 18.32
N VAL A 94 6.19 12.59 19.51
CA VAL A 94 6.22 13.97 19.98
C VAL A 94 7.65 14.25 20.44
N GLN A 95 8.35 15.08 19.67
CA GLN A 95 9.66 15.64 19.99
C GLN A 95 9.51 16.56 21.23
N PRO A 96 10.21 16.33 22.36
CA PRO A 96 10.18 17.28 23.46
C PRO A 96 11.24 18.38 23.22
N SER A 97 10.77 19.62 23.12
CA SER A 97 11.60 20.83 23.18
C SER A 97 12.30 20.93 24.54
N PRO A 98 13.61 21.27 24.62
CA PRO A 98 14.25 21.50 25.90
C PRO A 98 13.95 22.93 26.36
N ASN A 99 13.06 23.07 27.33
CA ASN A 99 12.96 24.30 28.12
C ASN A 99 13.96 24.20 29.28
N VAL A 100 15.04 24.97 29.18
CA VAL A 100 15.99 25.21 30.28
C VAL A 100 15.31 26.14 31.28
N GLN A 101 15.25 25.71 32.54
CA GLN A 101 14.94 26.57 33.67
C GLN A 101 15.96 26.35 34.79
N VAL A 102 16.18 27.44 35.53
CA VAL A 102 16.83 27.57 36.85
C VAL A 102 18.32 27.93 36.83
N LYS A 103 18.62 29.24 36.83
CA LYS A 103 18.77 30.00 38.09
C LYS A 103 18.51 31.49 37.86
#